data_AF-A0A3N5TVV4-F1
#
_entry.id   AF-A0A3N5TVV4-F1
#
_cell.length_a   1.000
_cell.length_b   1.000
_cell.length_c   1.000
_cell.angle_alpha   90.00
_cell.angle_beta   90.00
_cell.angle_gamma   90.00
#
_symmetry.space_group_name_H-M   'P 1'
#
loop_
_entity.id
_entity.type
_entity.pdbx_description
1 polymer ?
#
loop_
_entity_poly.entity_id
_entity_poly.type
_entity_poly.pdbx_seq_one_letter_code
_entity_poly.pdbx_strand_id
1 'polypeptide(L)'
;MTTYIHELKEWPGFRWDERVGAKHLAPVRHRQGRLIGRMEALGFGLRAEAVLATLTEDVVKSSEIEGEILDKDIVRSSIARRLGMDIGALAPADRHIEGVVEMML
;
A
#
# COMPACT_ATOMS: atom_id res chain seq x y z
N MET A 1 32.90 -12.02 -6.31
CA MET A 1 32.06 -10.82 -6.18
C MET A 1 30.74 -11.13 -6.84
N THR A 2 29.63 -10.84 -6.18
CA THR A 2 28.27 -11.02 -6.73
C THR A 2 27.99 -9.86 -7.67
N THR A 3 27.65 -10.14 -8.93
CA THR A 3 27.21 -9.12 -9.88
C THR A 3 25.80 -8.69 -9.53
N TYR A 4 25.59 -7.39 -9.33
CA TYR A 4 24.26 -6.82 -9.08
C TYR A 4 23.48 -6.73 -10.39
N ILE A 5 22.15 -6.80 -10.31
CA ILE A 5 21.27 -6.83 -11.50
C ILE A 5 21.47 -5.58 -12.39
N HIS A 6 21.76 -4.42 -11.77
CA HIS A 6 22.01 -3.17 -12.50
C HIS A 6 23.37 -3.12 -13.21
N GLU A 7 24.29 -4.04 -12.90
CA GLU A 7 25.60 -4.16 -13.57
C GLU A 7 25.52 -5.03 -14.83
N LEU A 8 24.38 -5.68 -15.08
CA LEU A 8 24.17 -6.49 -16.27
C LEU A 8 24.05 -5.58 -17.50
N LYS A 9 24.71 -5.96 -18.58
CA LYS A 9 24.66 -5.23 -19.87
C LYS A 9 23.25 -5.04 -20.41
N GLU A 10 22.36 -5.99 -20.11
CA GLU A 10 20.96 -5.96 -20.55
C GLU A 10 20.06 -5.13 -19.64
N TRP A 11 20.57 -4.56 -18.53
CA TRP A 11 19.80 -3.66 -17.69
C TRP A 11 19.41 -2.38 -18.46
N PRO A 12 18.15 -1.88 -18.37
CA PRO A 12 17.00 -2.46 -17.67
C PRO A 12 16.10 -3.33 -18.58
N GLY A 13 16.55 -3.69 -19.77
CA GLY A 13 15.83 -4.47 -20.80
C GLY A 13 15.66 -5.95 -20.45
N PHE A 14 14.91 -6.24 -19.40
CA PHE A 14 14.63 -7.60 -18.95
C PHE A 14 13.86 -8.41 -20.00
N ARG A 15 14.20 -9.70 -20.09
CA ARG A 15 13.45 -10.71 -20.86
C ARG A 15 12.96 -11.78 -19.89
N TRP A 16 11.70 -12.17 -20.00
CA TRP A 16 11.12 -13.24 -19.17
C TRP A 16 10.28 -14.20 -20.03
N ASP A 17 10.14 -15.44 -19.55
CA ASP A 17 9.23 -16.41 -20.16
C ASP A 17 7.82 -16.19 -19.60
N GLU A 18 6.91 -15.71 -20.47
CA GLU A 18 5.51 -15.48 -20.12
C GLU A 18 4.82 -16.72 -19.58
N ARG A 19 5.19 -17.92 -20.04
CA ARG A 19 4.58 -19.19 -19.60
C ARG A 19 4.91 -19.48 -18.15
N VAL A 20 6.14 -19.16 -17.73
CA VAL A 20 6.59 -19.30 -16.34
C VAL A 20 5.85 -18.27 -15.47
N GLY A 21 5.79 -17.01 -15.90
CA GLY A 21 5.07 -15.96 -15.19
C GLY A 21 3.56 -16.25 -15.06
N ALA A 22 2.92 -16.68 -16.13
CA ALA A 22 1.48 -16.96 -16.19
C ALA A 22 1.04 -18.01 -15.16
N LYS A 23 1.87 -19.04 -14.92
CA LYS A 23 1.59 -20.08 -13.91
C LYS A 23 1.40 -19.51 -12.51
N HIS A 24 2.12 -18.45 -12.17
CA HIS A 24 2.02 -17.78 -10.87
C HIS A 24 1.02 -16.63 -10.86
N LEU A 25 0.95 -15.86 -11.94
CA LEU A 25 0.08 -14.68 -12.03
C LEU A 25 -1.41 -15.04 -12.16
N ALA A 26 -1.75 -16.12 -12.86
CA ALA A 26 -3.15 -16.55 -13.04
C ALA A 26 -3.89 -16.78 -11.69
N PRO A 27 -3.38 -17.56 -10.73
CA PRO A 27 -4.05 -17.75 -9.46
C PRO A 27 -4.09 -16.47 -8.60
N VAL A 28 -3.09 -15.59 -8.72
CA VAL A 28 -3.08 -14.29 -8.03
C VAL A 28 -4.21 -13.40 -8.57
N ARG A 29 -4.29 -13.23 -9.90
CA ARG A 29 -5.36 -12.45 -10.54
C ARG A 29 -6.75 -12.98 -10.21
N HIS A 30 -6.92 -14.30 -10.18
CA HIS A 30 -8.19 -14.90 -9.80
C HIS A 30 -8.59 -14.55 -8.35
N ARG A 31 -7.65 -14.61 -7.40
CA ARG A 31 -7.91 -14.20 -6.01
C ARG A 31 -8.19 -12.70 -5.88
N GLN A 32 -7.44 -11.88 -6.60
CA GLN A 32 -7.65 -10.43 -6.64
C GLN A 32 -9.05 -10.08 -7.16
N GLY A 33 -9.49 -10.70 -8.26
CA GLY A 33 -10.84 -10.49 -8.80
C GLY A 33 -11.94 -10.86 -7.80
N ARG A 34 -11.79 -11.98 -7.08
CA ARG A 34 -12.76 -12.35 -6.03
C ARG A 34 -12.77 -11.38 -4.84
N LEU A 35 -11.61 -10.83 -4.48
CA LEU A 35 -11.52 -9.81 -3.44
C LEU A 35 -12.26 -8.54 -3.87
N ILE A 36 -11.97 -8.03 -5.08
CA ILE A 36 -12.59 -6.83 -5.62
C ILE A 36 -14.12 -7.01 -5.71
N GLY A 37 -14.60 -8.12 -6.27
CA GLY A 37 -16.04 -8.38 -6.35
C GLY A 37 -16.74 -8.44 -4.99
N ARG A 38 -16.06 -8.96 -3.94
CA ARG A 38 -16.60 -8.92 -2.57
C ARG A 38 -16.59 -7.51 -2.00
N MET A 39 -15.53 -6.75 -2.24
CA MET A 39 -15.41 -5.35 -1.81
C MET A 39 -16.48 -4.46 -2.45
N GLU A 40 -16.86 -4.72 -3.70
CA GLU A 40 -17.94 -4.00 -4.40
C GLU A 40 -19.32 -4.30 -3.81
N ALA A 41 -19.51 -5.50 -3.23
CA ALA A 41 -20.74 -5.86 -2.55
C ALA A 41 -20.85 -5.26 -1.13
N LEU A 42 -19.77 -4.69 -0.58
CA LEU A 42 -19.81 -3.99 0.70
C LEU A 42 -20.42 -2.60 0.53
N GLY A 43 -21.14 -2.13 1.56
CA GLY A 43 -21.60 -0.75 1.60
C GLY A 43 -20.43 0.25 1.66
N PHE A 44 -20.67 1.49 1.22
CA PHE A 44 -19.64 2.54 1.11
C PHE A 44 -18.82 2.75 2.39
N GLY A 45 -19.45 2.72 3.57
CA GLY A 45 -18.76 2.89 4.85
C GLY A 45 -17.75 1.77 5.15
N LEU A 46 -18.15 0.51 4.95
CA LEU A 46 -17.26 -0.64 5.17
C LEU A 46 -16.10 -0.66 4.16
N ARG A 47 -16.36 -0.26 2.91
CA ARG A 47 -15.32 -0.12 1.89
C ARG A 47 -14.33 0.99 2.25
N ALA A 48 -14.80 2.14 2.71
CA ALA A 48 -13.95 3.25 3.14
C ALA A 48 -13.08 2.85 4.34
N GLU A 49 -13.64 2.18 5.35
CA GLU A 49 -12.88 1.71 6.52
C GLU A 49 -11.82 0.67 6.13
N ALA A 50 -12.15 -0.25 5.22
CA ALA A 50 -11.17 -1.23 4.72
C ALA A 50 -10.01 -0.54 3.99
N VAL A 51 -10.29 0.46 3.14
CA VAL A 51 -9.25 1.26 2.46
C VAL A 51 -8.40 2.01 3.49
N LEU A 52 -9.02 2.67 4.46
CA LEU A 52 -8.31 3.38 5.53
C LEU A 52 -7.37 2.44 6.29
N ALA A 53 -7.86 1.26 6.67
CA ALA A 53 -7.07 0.27 7.39
C ALA A 53 -5.89 -0.25 6.55
N THR A 54 -6.10 -0.53 5.26
CA THR A 54 -5.03 -0.97 4.35
C THR A 54 -3.97 0.10 4.18
N LEU A 55 -4.35 1.35 3.87
CA LEU A 55 -3.38 2.43 3.67
C LEU A 55 -2.62 2.76 4.96
N THR A 56 -3.28 2.70 6.11
CA THR A 56 -2.62 2.88 7.41
C THR A 56 -1.52 1.84 7.62
N GLU A 57 -1.83 0.57 7.35
CA GLU A 57 -0.86 -0.51 7.50
C GLU A 57 0.28 -0.37 6.49
N ASP A 58 -0.03 -0.04 5.23
CA ASP A 58 0.97 0.12 4.17
C ASP A 58 1.97 1.24 4.50
N VAL A 59 1.50 2.38 5.02
CA VAL A 59 2.37 3.48 5.46
C VAL A 59 3.25 3.04 6.63
N VAL A 60 2.65 2.49 7.70
CA VAL A 60 3.40 2.06 8.89
C VAL A 60 4.45 1.02 8.52
N LYS A 61 4.07 -0.01 7.74
CA LYS A 61 4.98 -1.10 7.38
C LYS A 61 6.05 -0.70 6.36
N SER A 62 5.74 0.20 5.44
CA SER A 62 6.76 0.72 4.52
C SER A 62 7.76 1.60 5.27
N SER A 63 7.29 2.45 6.19
CA SER A 63 8.17 3.25 7.05
C SER A 63 9.05 2.39 7.96
N GLU A 64 8.54 1.29 8.53
CA GLU A 64 9.32 0.36 9.33
C GLU A 64 10.51 -0.24 8.55
N ILE A 65 10.36 -0.48 7.24
CA ILE A 65 11.44 -0.97 6.37
C ILE A 65 12.57 0.06 6.26
N GLU A 66 12.21 1.35 6.25
CA GLU A 66 13.16 2.48 6.22
C GLU A 66 13.72 2.83 7.62
N GLY A 67 13.32 2.09 8.67
CA GLY A 67 13.75 2.31 10.05
C GLY A 67 12.92 3.33 10.83
N GLU A 68 11.81 3.80 10.27
CA GLU A 68 10.90 4.77 10.87
C GLU A 68 9.74 4.06 11.59
N ILE A 69 9.62 4.25 12.90
CA ILE A 69 8.50 3.71 13.70
C ILE A 69 7.47 4.81 13.91
N LEU A 70 6.36 4.73 13.18
CA LEU A 70 5.29 5.72 13.22
C LEU A 70 4.15 5.29 14.15
N ASP A 71 3.50 6.26 14.80
CA ASP A 71 2.28 6.02 15.56
C ASP A 71 1.12 5.71 14.60
N LYS A 72 0.59 4.49 14.70
CA LYS A 72 -0.47 3.98 13.84
C LYS A 72 -1.75 4.79 13.92
N ASP A 73 -2.12 5.29 15.09
CA ASP A 73 -3.37 6.05 15.27
C ASP A 73 -3.25 7.46 14.67
N ILE A 74 -2.06 8.07 14.75
CA ILE A 74 -1.78 9.36 14.10
C ILE A 74 -1.75 9.18 12.57
N VAL A 75 -1.10 8.14 12.06
CA VAL A 75 -1.08 7.81 10.61
C VAL A 75 -2.50 7.57 10.10
N ARG A 76 -3.30 6.76 10.81
CA ARG A 76 -4.71 6.52 10.46
C ARG A 76 -5.51 7.82 10.41
N SER A 77 -5.33 8.68 11.40
CA SER A 77 -6.03 9.97 11.47
C SER A 77 -5.66 10.89 10.28
N SER A 78 -4.38 10.93 9.91
CA SER A 78 -3.89 11.68 8.75
C SER A 78 -4.49 11.19 7.44
N ILE A 79 -4.50 9.87 7.22
CA ILE A 79 -5.06 9.24 6.02
C ILE A 79 -6.57 9.45 5.94
N ALA A 80 -7.30 9.24 7.04
CA ALA A 80 -8.74 9.43 7.09
C ALA A 80 -9.15 10.86 6.70
N ARG A 81 -8.39 11.87 7.15
CA ARG A 81 -8.58 13.27 6.75
C ARG A 81 -8.39 13.46 5.24
N ARG A 82 -7.36 12.84 4.64
CA ARG A 82 -7.12 12.90 3.18
C ARG A 82 -8.19 12.17 2.37
N LEU A 83 -8.77 11.11 2.93
CA LEU A 83 -9.91 10.39 2.33
C LEU A 83 -11.25 11.12 2.51
N GLY A 84 -11.28 12.26 3.22
CA GLY A 84 -12.51 13.01 3.50
C GLY A 84 -13.48 12.29 4.44
N MET A 85 -12.97 11.37 5.27
CA MET A 85 -13.78 10.63 6.24
C MET A 85 -14.02 11.47 7.50
N ASP A 86 -15.26 11.50 7.99
CA ASP A 86 -15.60 12.12 9.27
C ASP A 86 -15.33 11.13 10.42
N ILE A 87 -14.24 11.35 11.14
CA ILE A 87 -13.80 10.49 12.26
C ILE A 87 -13.73 11.22 13.61
N GLY A 88 -14.38 12.39 13.73
CA GLY A 88 -14.44 13.15 14.98
C GLY A 88 -13.15 13.92 15.30
N ALA A 89 -12.84 14.10 16.59
CA ALA A 89 -11.72 14.92 17.05
C ALA A 89 -10.37 14.26 16.71
N LEU A 90 -9.68 14.83 15.71
CA LEU A 90 -8.36 14.40 15.27
C LEU A 90 -7.28 14.88 16.25
N ALA A 91 -6.40 13.99 16.66
CA ALA A 91 -5.16 14.40 17.30
C ALA A 91 -4.35 15.31 16.35
N PRO A 92 -3.62 16.32 16.85
CA PRO A 92 -2.74 17.12 16.01
C PRO A 92 -1.72 16.20 15.34
N ALA A 93 -1.72 16.15 14.01
CA ALA A 93 -0.77 15.31 13.29
C ALA A 93 0.62 15.95 13.33
N ASP A 94 1.63 15.13 13.63
CA ASP A 94 3.03 15.51 13.49
C ASP A 94 3.32 15.83 12.02
N ARG A 95 4.07 16.92 11.76
CA ARG A 95 4.50 17.30 10.41
C ARG A 95 5.33 16.21 9.73
N HIS A 96 6.08 15.42 10.50
CA HIS A 96 6.82 14.28 9.97
C HIS A 96 5.88 13.24 9.37
N ILE A 97 4.85 12.84 10.13
CA ILE A 97 3.85 11.87 9.69
C ILE A 97 3.07 12.40 8.50
N GLU A 98 2.70 13.69 8.49
CA GLU A 98 2.04 14.29 7.33
C GLU A 98 2.88 14.23 6.07
N GLY A 99 4.20 14.47 6.18
CA GLY A 99 5.12 14.37 5.04
C GLY A 99 5.23 12.95 4.50
N VAL A 100 5.33 11.94 5.38
CA VAL A 100 5.35 10.53 4.97
C VAL A 100 4.05 10.13 4.29
N VAL A 101 2.91 10.48 4.88
CA VAL A 101 1.59 10.17 4.32
C VAL A 101 1.39 10.85 2.96
N GLU A 102 1.88 12.08 2.77
CA GLU A 102 1.83 12.81 1.50
C GLU A 102 2.68 12.19 0.40
N MET A 103 3.83 11.60 0.74
CA MET A 103 4.66 10.92 -0.26
C MET A 103 4.03 9.61 -0.74
N MET A 104 3.19 8.96 0.07
CA MET A 104 2.62 7.64 -0.19
C MET A 104 1.26 7.68 -0.89
N LEU A 105 0.55 8.83 -0.85
CA LEU A 105 -0.82 9.03 -1.38
C LEU A 105 -0.87 10.14 -2.43
#